data_AF-K6I2A1-F1
#
_entry.id   AF-K6I2A1-F1
#
_cell.length_a   1.000
_cell.length_b   1.000
_cell.length_c   1.000
_cell.angle_alpha   90.00
_cell.angle_beta   90.00
_cell.angle_gamma   90.00
#
_symmetry.space_group_name_H-M   'P 1'
#
loop_
_entity.id
_entity.type
_entity.pdbx_description
1 polymer ?
#
loop_
_entity_poly.entity_id
_entity_poly.type
_entity_poly.pdbx_seq_one_letter_code
_entity_poly.pdbx_strand_id
1 'polypeptide(L)'
;MLKKNKPILIQVILILFGFLYSIPIYAEESSYALDAPCQEFGNYSNLEEIEKAKVKNDSTKILVKTINGSIKVPISYVNNAGEIADEKGFRIFMKTYESICGKDSKPPIYNSIQFVANGVLKNCVKKFEKTFQTIQARSHAVNICHDTLNATMNNPIPLKPLDPRCPNFGTLPLKKEELENVRLNDPFPVPRLWVRAYNGENIAIQENLVTNALEVSNDEELLFFLVNYSMACGRKVPPFFENIPYVESQAFRFCVWKLKTMNDPQAESKCYEKHNDLNRGK
;
A
#
# COMPACT_ATOMS: atom_id res chain seq x y z
N MET A 1 -33.11 -57.20 74.64
CA MET A 1 -33.55 -55.89 74.12
C MET A 1 -32.34 -55.03 73.81
N LEU A 2 -31.97 -54.89 72.53
CA LEU A 2 -31.10 -53.79 72.09
C LEU A 2 -31.55 -53.39 70.69
N LYS A 3 -31.98 -52.13 70.62
CA LYS A 3 -32.83 -51.54 69.59
C LYS A 3 -32.13 -51.45 68.24
N LYS A 4 -32.93 -51.73 67.20
CA LYS A 4 -32.82 -51.16 65.85
C LYS A 4 -32.32 -49.72 65.93
N ASN A 5 -31.18 -49.40 65.32
CA ASN A 5 -30.77 -48.05 64.92
C ASN A 5 -29.56 -48.14 63.97
N LYS A 6 -29.74 -48.77 62.81
CA LYS A 6 -28.75 -48.78 61.72
C LYS A 6 -29.32 -48.46 60.32
N PRO A 7 -30.21 -47.46 60.14
CA PRO A 7 -30.36 -46.87 58.80
C PRO A 7 -29.90 -45.40 58.70
N ILE A 8 -29.72 -44.69 59.83
CA ILE A 8 -29.51 -43.23 59.81
C ILE A 8 -28.06 -42.87 59.43
N LEU A 9 -27.06 -43.60 59.92
CA LEU A 9 -25.65 -43.26 59.68
C LEU A 9 -25.26 -43.35 58.19
N ILE A 10 -25.82 -44.34 57.46
CA ILE A 10 -25.57 -44.54 56.02
C ILE A 10 -26.32 -43.47 55.21
N GLN A 11 -27.51 -43.06 55.65
CA GLN A 11 -28.30 -41.99 55.01
C GLN A 11 -27.60 -40.62 55.13
N VAL A 12 -26.98 -40.32 56.27
CA VAL A 12 -26.24 -39.07 56.47
C VAL A 12 -24.96 -39.02 55.63
N ILE A 13 -24.24 -40.15 55.48
CA ILE A 13 -23.05 -40.24 54.61
C ILE A 13 -23.41 -40.03 53.13
N LEU A 14 -24.55 -40.56 52.67
CA LEU A 14 -25.03 -40.40 51.30
C LEU A 14 -25.48 -38.95 51.00
N ILE A 15 -26.07 -38.25 51.97
CA ILE A 15 -26.41 -36.83 51.82
C ILE A 15 -25.15 -35.96 51.76
N LEU A 16 -24.10 -36.31 52.52
CA LEU A 16 -22.82 -35.61 52.49
C LEU A 16 -22.07 -35.82 51.16
N PHE A 17 -22.13 -37.01 50.57
CA PHE A 17 -21.60 -37.26 49.22
C PHE A 17 -22.44 -36.64 48.10
N GLY A 18 -23.75 -36.50 48.29
CA GLY A 18 -24.63 -35.77 47.37
C GLY A 18 -24.32 -34.27 47.33
N PHE A 19 -23.99 -33.67 48.48
CA PHE A 19 -23.63 -32.24 48.55
C PHE A 19 -22.20 -31.94 48.06
N LEU A 20 -21.27 -32.90 48.11
CA LEU A 20 -19.91 -32.74 47.57
C LEU A 20 -19.84 -32.88 46.03
N TYR A 21 -20.87 -33.46 45.39
CA TYR A 21 -20.96 -33.55 43.92
C TYR A 21 -21.78 -32.42 43.26
N SER A 22 -22.31 -31.50 44.06
CA SER A 22 -22.97 -30.29 43.58
C SER A 22 -22.20 -29.04 43.99
N ILE A 23 -20.88 -29.05 43.75
CA ILE A 23 -20.22 -27.81 43.36
C ILE A 23 -20.72 -27.58 41.94
N PRO A 24 -21.54 -26.55 41.65
CA PRO A 24 -21.68 -26.12 40.28
C PRO A 24 -20.28 -25.66 39.87
N ILE A 25 -19.58 -26.51 39.14
CA ILE A 25 -18.47 -26.07 38.32
C ILE A 25 -19.14 -25.14 37.31
N TYR A 26 -19.17 -23.85 37.62
CA TYR A 26 -19.34 -22.81 36.62
C TYR A 26 -18.08 -22.84 35.75
N ALA A 27 -18.01 -23.82 34.85
CA ALA A 27 -17.05 -23.87 33.76
C ALA A 27 -17.84 -23.82 32.46
N GLU A 28 -18.12 -22.60 32.05
CA GLU A 28 -18.25 -22.12 30.67
C GLU A 28 -18.29 -20.59 30.84
N GLU A 29 -17.16 -19.90 31.06
CA GLU A 29 -16.11 -19.65 30.06
C GLU A 29 -16.69 -19.35 28.67
N SER A 30 -17.57 -18.34 28.58
CA SER A 30 -17.73 -17.65 27.31
C SER A 30 -16.44 -16.86 27.04
N SER A 31 -15.44 -17.48 26.41
CA SER A 31 -14.35 -16.75 25.79
C SER A 31 -14.97 -15.89 24.68
N TYR A 32 -15.16 -14.60 24.95
CA TYR A 32 -15.65 -13.66 23.93
C TYR A 32 -14.71 -13.74 22.72
N ALA A 33 -15.27 -14.03 21.55
CA ALA A 33 -14.53 -14.00 20.29
C ALA A 33 -14.86 -12.68 19.60
N LEU A 34 -13.82 -11.93 19.25
CA LEU A 34 -13.97 -10.69 18.48
C LEU A 34 -14.60 -10.99 17.12
N ASP A 35 -15.72 -10.32 16.83
CA ASP A 35 -16.44 -10.38 15.56
C ASP A 35 -16.23 -9.07 14.78
N ALA A 36 -14.97 -8.80 14.42
CA ALA A 36 -14.60 -7.59 13.70
C ALA A 36 -15.07 -7.69 12.22
N PRO A 37 -15.66 -6.61 11.66
CA PRO A 37 -15.96 -6.57 10.24
C PRO A 37 -14.72 -6.86 9.40
N CYS A 38 -14.89 -7.70 8.38
CA CYS A 38 -13.81 -8.07 7.47
C CYS A 38 -13.07 -6.85 6.87
N GLN A 39 -13.78 -5.74 6.60
CA GLN A 39 -13.14 -4.52 6.07
C GLN A 39 -12.24 -3.82 7.09
N GLU A 40 -12.46 -4.05 8.38
CA GLU A 40 -11.75 -3.38 9.47
C GLU A 40 -10.65 -4.25 10.08
N PHE A 41 -10.65 -5.56 9.80
CA PHE A 41 -9.64 -6.47 10.32
C PHE A 41 -8.21 -6.08 9.86
N GLY A 42 -7.30 -5.93 10.82
CA GLY A 42 -5.95 -5.43 10.62
C GLY A 42 -5.77 -3.95 10.95
N ASN A 43 -6.87 -3.19 11.04
CA ASN A 43 -6.91 -1.80 11.48
C ASN A 43 -8.11 -1.55 12.42
N TYR A 44 -8.50 -2.57 13.18
CA TYR A 44 -9.69 -2.52 14.01
C TYR A 44 -9.41 -1.70 15.28
N SER A 45 -10.19 -0.64 15.50
CA SER A 45 -9.87 0.39 16.50
C SER A 45 -10.60 0.27 17.83
N ASN A 46 -11.57 -0.64 17.98
CA ASN A 46 -12.33 -0.79 19.21
C ASN A 46 -11.53 -1.58 20.27
N LEU A 47 -10.80 -0.84 21.11
CA LEU A 47 -9.95 -1.39 22.16
C LEU A 47 -10.74 -2.15 23.24
N GLU A 48 -11.98 -1.75 23.54
CA GLU A 48 -12.81 -2.42 24.55
C GLU A 48 -13.15 -3.85 24.11
N GLU A 49 -13.53 -4.02 22.84
CA GLU A 49 -13.80 -5.35 22.28
C GLU A 49 -12.54 -6.21 22.16
N ILE A 50 -11.40 -5.61 21.80
CA ILE A 50 -10.11 -6.30 21.79
C ILE A 50 -9.76 -6.80 23.20
N GLU A 51 -9.99 -5.99 24.24
CA GLU A 51 -9.72 -6.37 25.63
C GLU A 51 -10.58 -7.56 26.06
N LYS A 52 -11.88 -7.53 25.74
CA LYS A 52 -12.81 -8.63 26.02
C LYS A 52 -12.39 -9.92 25.32
N ALA A 53 -11.79 -9.82 24.14
CA ALA A 53 -11.39 -10.96 23.33
C ALA A 53 -10.05 -11.60 23.76
N LYS A 54 -9.33 -11.03 24.73
CA LYS A 54 -8.03 -11.56 25.15
C LYS A 54 -8.13 -12.98 25.68
N VAL A 55 -7.17 -13.80 25.30
CA VAL A 55 -7.08 -15.18 25.79
C VAL A 55 -6.62 -15.14 27.25
N LYS A 56 -7.41 -15.73 28.15
CA LYS A 56 -7.19 -15.74 29.62
C LYS A 56 -5.77 -16.09 30.07
N ASN A 57 -5.11 -17.00 29.35
CA ASN A 57 -3.76 -17.49 29.66
C ASN A 57 -2.66 -16.97 28.70
N ASP A 58 -3.00 -16.07 27.77
CA ASP A 58 -2.05 -15.49 26.80
C ASP A 58 -2.54 -14.09 26.39
N SER A 59 -2.12 -13.08 27.15
CA SER A 59 -2.54 -11.68 26.95
C SER A 59 -2.01 -11.06 25.65
N THR A 60 -1.14 -11.75 24.91
CA THR A 60 -0.65 -11.31 23.60
C THR A 60 -1.58 -11.71 22.46
N LYS A 61 -2.54 -12.61 22.74
CA LYS A 61 -3.47 -13.14 21.76
C LYS A 61 -4.92 -12.85 22.13
N ILE A 62 -5.74 -12.75 21.09
CA ILE A 62 -7.19 -12.65 21.21
C ILE A 62 -7.85 -13.79 20.44
N LEU A 63 -9.07 -14.10 20.85
CA LEU A 63 -9.94 -15.01 20.13
C LEU A 63 -10.70 -14.21 19.06
N VAL A 64 -10.61 -14.62 17.81
CA VAL A 64 -11.29 -13.97 16.68
C VAL A 64 -12.24 -14.97 16.04
N LYS A 65 -13.44 -14.51 15.70
CA LYS A 65 -14.45 -15.31 15.02
C LYS A 65 -14.13 -15.42 13.52
N THR A 66 -14.34 -16.60 12.98
CA THR A 66 -14.10 -16.98 11.57
C THR A 66 -15.29 -17.76 11.05
N ILE A 67 -15.31 -18.05 9.74
CA ILE A 67 -16.37 -18.89 9.14
C ILE A 67 -16.40 -20.32 9.71
N ASN A 68 -15.29 -20.80 10.29
CA ASN A 68 -15.11 -22.17 10.78
C ASN A 68 -15.00 -22.25 12.32
N GLY A 69 -15.54 -21.28 13.04
CA GLY A 69 -15.44 -21.18 14.50
C GLY A 69 -14.51 -20.04 14.92
N SER A 70 -13.74 -20.22 15.99
CA SER A 70 -12.88 -19.15 16.53
C SER A 70 -11.42 -19.57 16.60
N ILE A 71 -10.51 -18.65 16.27
CA ILE A 71 -9.05 -18.90 16.27
C ILE A 71 -8.33 -17.89 17.17
N LYS A 72 -7.17 -18.30 17.68
CA LYS A 72 -6.30 -17.43 18.49
C LYS A 72 -5.28 -16.74 17.60
N VAL A 73 -5.22 -15.42 17.64
CA VAL A 73 -4.28 -14.62 16.86
C VAL A 73 -3.62 -13.53 17.71
N PRO A 74 -2.39 -13.11 17.37
CA PRO A 74 -1.76 -11.96 18.01
C PRO A 74 -2.64 -10.71 17.92
N ILE A 75 -2.68 -9.92 18.98
CA ILE A 75 -3.44 -8.65 19.02
C ILE A 75 -3.02 -7.73 17.87
N SER A 76 -1.72 -7.64 17.60
CA SER A 76 -1.18 -6.78 16.54
C SER A 76 -1.74 -7.09 15.16
N TYR A 77 -2.19 -8.32 14.90
CA TYR A 77 -2.77 -8.69 13.60
C TYR A 77 -4.19 -8.15 13.40
N VAL A 78 -4.81 -7.66 14.46
CA VAL A 78 -6.18 -7.16 14.45
C VAL A 78 -6.23 -5.65 14.33
N ASN A 79 -5.37 -4.93 15.06
CA ASN A 79 -5.41 -3.47 15.15
C ASN A 79 -4.18 -2.77 14.56
N ASN A 80 -3.12 -3.52 14.24
CA ASN A 80 -1.86 -2.93 13.79
C ASN A 80 -1.14 -3.82 12.76
N ALA A 81 -1.89 -4.40 11.83
CA ALA A 81 -1.31 -5.30 10.84
C ALA A 81 -0.39 -4.58 9.84
N GLY A 82 -0.44 -3.24 9.81
CA GLY A 82 0.50 -2.40 9.06
C GLY A 82 1.97 -2.63 9.46
N GLU A 83 2.25 -2.93 10.74
CA GLU A 83 3.60 -3.16 11.26
C GLU A 83 4.18 -4.55 10.96
N ILE A 84 3.44 -5.42 10.27
CA ILE A 84 3.93 -6.77 9.94
C ILE A 84 5.06 -6.66 8.91
N ALA A 85 6.29 -6.83 9.38
CA ALA A 85 7.50 -6.62 8.58
C ALA A 85 8.09 -7.90 7.95
N ASP A 86 7.76 -9.08 8.48
CA ASP A 86 8.35 -10.35 8.06
C ASP A 86 7.35 -11.29 7.34
N GLU A 87 7.90 -12.20 6.52
CA GLU A 87 7.12 -13.11 5.70
C GLU A 87 6.26 -14.08 6.51
N LYS A 88 6.76 -14.54 7.67
CA LYS A 88 6.04 -15.49 8.52
C LYS A 88 4.82 -14.81 9.13
N GLY A 89 4.99 -13.61 9.67
CA GLY A 89 3.91 -12.80 10.19
C GLY A 89 2.86 -12.49 9.12
N PHE A 90 3.30 -12.08 7.93
CA PHE A 90 2.40 -11.77 6.82
C PHE A 90 1.57 -12.98 6.40
N ARG A 91 2.19 -14.17 6.27
CA ARG A 91 1.48 -15.41 5.93
C ARG A 91 0.43 -15.79 6.97
N ILE A 92 0.71 -15.61 8.26
CA ILE A 92 -0.24 -15.94 9.33
C ILE A 92 -1.42 -14.97 9.30
N PHE A 93 -1.14 -13.67 9.16
CA PHE A 93 -2.17 -12.65 9.05
C PHE A 93 -3.07 -12.88 7.82
N MET A 94 -2.50 -13.13 6.65
CA MET A 94 -3.30 -13.38 5.44
C MET A 94 -4.18 -14.63 5.57
N LYS A 95 -3.66 -15.74 6.12
CA LYS A 95 -4.49 -16.94 6.39
C LYS A 95 -5.64 -16.65 7.35
N THR A 96 -5.38 -15.82 8.36
CA THR A 96 -6.39 -15.38 9.32
C THR A 96 -7.46 -14.56 8.59
N TYR A 97 -7.05 -13.57 7.82
CA TYR A 97 -7.93 -12.71 7.04
C TYR A 97 -8.80 -13.52 6.08
N GLU A 98 -8.21 -14.44 5.31
CA GLU A 98 -8.94 -15.33 4.40
C GLU A 98 -9.93 -16.25 5.13
N SER A 99 -9.64 -16.64 6.37
CA SER A 99 -10.57 -17.44 7.20
C SER A 99 -11.78 -16.63 7.68
N ILE A 100 -11.69 -15.30 7.71
CA ILE A 100 -12.78 -14.39 8.08
C ILE A 100 -13.55 -13.97 6.83
N CYS A 101 -12.83 -13.62 5.77
CA CYS A 101 -13.34 -12.91 4.59
C CYS A 101 -13.56 -13.80 3.36
N GLY A 102 -13.06 -15.04 3.38
CA GLY A 102 -13.04 -15.94 2.23
C GLY A 102 -11.68 -15.99 1.54
N LYS A 103 -11.43 -17.10 0.86
CA LYS A 103 -10.16 -17.39 0.16
C LYS A 103 -9.82 -16.29 -0.87
N ASP A 104 -8.53 -15.98 -1.00
CA ASP A 104 -7.96 -14.99 -1.93
C ASP A 104 -8.39 -13.53 -1.65
N SER A 105 -9.09 -13.29 -0.54
CA SER A 105 -9.46 -11.94 -0.10
C SER A 105 -8.24 -11.15 0.39
N LYS A 106 -8.22 -9.85 0.10
CA LYS A 106 -7.16 -8.94 0.55
C LYS A 106 -7.74 -7.84 1.45
N PRO A 107 -7.11 -7.55 2.60
CA PRO A 107 -7.53 -6.43 3.42
C PRO A 107 -7.35 -5.10 2.68
N PRO A 108 -8.16 -4.08 2.98
CA PRO A 108 -7.96 -2.74 2.44
C PRO A 108 -6.54 -2.20 2.66
N ILE A 109 -5.91 -2.56 3.78
CA ILE A 109 -4.53 -2.15 4.13
C ILE A 109 -3.44 -3.02 3.50
N TYR A 110 -3.76 -4.02 2.66
CA TYR A 110 -2.81 -5.04 2.19
C TYR A 110 -1.48 -4.47 1.66
N ASN A 111 -1.53 -3.44 0.83
CA ASN A 111 -0.35 -2.82 0.23
C ASN A 111 0.42 -1.91 1.21
N SER A 112 -0.22 -1.46 2.29
CA SER A 112 0.39 -0.64 3.34
C SER A 112 1.03 -1.50 4.44
N ILE A 113 0.83 -2.82 4.41
CA ILE A 113 1.55 -3.77 5.29
C ILE A 113 3.04 -3.71 4.97
N GLN A 114 3.87 -3.44 5.98
CA GLN A 114 5.30 -3.17 5.82
C GLN A 114 6.04 -4.25 5.02
N PHE A 115 5.76 -5.54 5.23
CA PHE A 115 6.35 -6.64 4.46
C PHE A 115 6.05 -6.52 2.95
N VAL A 116 4.80 -6.26 2.58
CA VAL A 116 4.37 -6.11 1.19
C VAL A 116 4.99 -4.85 0.60
N ALA A 117 4.89 -3.75 1.34
CA ALA A 117 5.37 -2.44 0.93
C ALA A 117 6.89 -2.46 0.67
N ASN A 118 7.67 -3.12 1.54
CA ASN A 118 9.11 -3.34 1.34
C ASN A 118 9.42 -4.20 0.10
N GLY A 119 8.60 -5.20 -0.19
CA GLY A 119 8.71 -6.01 -1.41
C GLY A 119 8.51 -5.18 -2.67
N VAL A 120 7.48 -4.33 -2.67
CA VAL A 120 7.19 -3.38 -3.76
C VAL A 120 8.35 -2.41 -3.95
N LEU A 121 8.85 -1.81 -2.87
CA LEU A 121 10.00 -0.90 -2.91
C LEU A 121 11.24 -1.57 -3.51
N LYS A 122 11.59 -2.77 -3.04
CA LYS A 122 12.75 -3.52 -3.55
C LYS A 122 12.63 -3.78 -5.05
N ASN A 123 11.42 -4.12 -5.52
CA ASN A 123 11.16 -4.32 -6.94
C ASN A 123 11.26 -3.02 -7.74
N CYS A 124 10.74 -1.91 -7.20
CA CYS A 124 10.84 -0.58 -7.78
C CYS A 124 12.31 -0.16 -7.98
N VAL A 125 13.12 -0.24 -6.92
CA VAL A 125 14.56 0.08 -6.95
C VAL A 125 15.28 -0.77 -8.00
N LYS A 126 15.10 -2.09 -7.97
CA LYS A 126 15.74 -3.02 -8.91
C LYS A 126 15.38 -2.74 -10.38
N LYS A 127 14.14 -2.32 -10.64
CA LYS A 127 13.69 -1.93 -11.99
C LYS A 127 14.45 -0.70 -12.50
N PHE A 128 14.65 0.30 -11.63
CA PHE A 128 15.26 1.56 -12.04
C PHE A 128 16.77 1.57 -12.07
N GLU A 129 17.43 0.80 -11.19
CA GLU A 129 18.88 0.55 -11.27
C GLU A 129 19.28 -0.01 -12.65
N LYS A 130 18.45 -0.88 -13.23
CA LYS A 130 18.63 -1.43 -14.58
C LYS A 130 18.28 -0.45 -15.69
N THR A 131 17.43 0.53 -15.41
CA THR A 131 16.86 1.43 -16.43
C THR A 131 17.76 2.64 -16.67
N PHE A 132 18.30 3.24 -15.62
CA PHE A 132 19.13 4.44 -15.73
C PHE A 132 20.62 4.12 -15.70
N GLN A 133 21.38 4.80 -16.56
CA GLN A 133 22.80 4.53 -16.75
C GLN A 133 23.70 5.34 -15.80
N THR A 134 23.28 6.54 -15.39
CA THR A 134 24.07 7.42 -14.53
C THR A 134 23.76 7.19 -13.06
N ILE A 135 24.77 7.35 -12.18
CA ILE A 135 24.63 7.21 -10.73
C ILE A 135 23.61 8.22 -10.19
N GLN A 136 23.65 9.46 -10.69
CA GLN A 136 22.71 10.51 -10.30
C GLN A 136 21.26 10.12 -10.63
N ALA A 137 20.98 9.70 -11.87
CA ALA A 137 19.62 9.31 -12.26
C ALA A 137 19.11 8.09 -11.49
N ARG A 138 20.00 7.13 -11.16
CA ARG A 138 19.68 6.01 -10.27
C ARG A 138 19.30 6.49 -8.88
N SER A 139 20.09 7.39 -8.29
CA SER A 139 19.84 7.95 -6.95
C SER A 139 18.47 8.63 -6.87
N HIS A 140 18.15 9.51 -7.82
CA HIS A 140 16.83 10.14 -7.86
C HIS A 140 15.69 9.13 -8.06
N ALA A 141 15.86 8.13 -8.94
CA ALA A 141 14.84 7.09 -9.13
C ALA A 141 14.60 6.25 -7.86
N VAL A 142 15.65 5.97 -7.09
CA VAL A 142 15.54 5.32 -5.78
C VAL A 142 14.76 6.20 -4.81
N ASN A 143 15.07 7.50 -4.74
CA ASN A 143 14.33 8.45 -3.89
C ASN A 143 12.85 8.50 -4.26
N ILE A 144 12.51 8.48 -5.55
CA ILE A 144 11.11 8.43 -6.02
C ILE A 144 10.40 7.15 -5.52
N CYS A 145 11.06 5.99 -5.58
CA CYS A 145 10.50 4.76 -5.04
C CYS A 145 10.24 4.84 -3.52
N HIS A 146 11.18 5.41 -2.76
CA HIS A 146 11.03 5.61 -1.32
C HIS A 146 9.89 6.58 -0.98
N ASP A 147 9.84 7.70 -1.67
CA ASP A 147 8.76 8.69 -1.53
C ASP A 147 7.40 8.07 -1.82
N THR A 148 7.31 7.26 -2.87
CA THR A 148 6.09 6.54 -3.26
C THR A 148 5.68 5.55 -2.17
N LEU A 149 6.65 4.79 -1.62
CA LEU A 149 6.41 3.86 -0.52
C LEU A 149 5.89 4.60 0.72
N ASN A 150 6.58 5.66 1.14
CA ASN A 150 6.22 6.43 2.33
C ASN A 150 4.81 7.00 2.21
N ALA A 151 4.48 7.55 1.03
CA ALA A 151 3.13 8.02 0.75
C ALA A 151 2.09 6.88 0.86
N THR A 152 2.46 5.66 0.46
CA THR A 152 1.57 4.48 0.50
C THR A 152 1.38 3.89 1.89
N MET A 153 2.41 3.96 2.74
CA MET A 153 2.30 3.53 4.14
C MET A 153 1.49 4.51 4.96
N ASN A 154 1.59 5.82 4.66
CA ASN A 154 0.93 6.87 5.45
C ASN A 154 -0.50 7.19 5.00
N ASN A 155 -0.91 6.76 3.81
CA ASN A 155 -2.25 7.03 3.31
C ASN A 155 -2.98 5.73 2.94
N PRO A 156 -4.27 5.60 3.27
CA PRO A 156 -5.07 4.49 2.78
C PRO A 156 -5.20 4.57 1.26
N ILE A 157 -5.19 3.41 0.62
CA ILE A 157 -5.41 3.30 -0.83
C ILE A 157 -6.91 3.46 -1.10
N PRO A 158 -7.32 4.34 -2.05
CA PRO A 158 -8.71 4.50 -2.41
C PRO A 158 -9.21 3.23 -3.11
N LEU A 159 -10.52 2.97 -2.99
CA LEU A 159 -11.17 1.83 -3.65
C LEU A 159 -11.01 1.86 -5.17
N LYS A 160 -10.87 3.06 -5.76
CA LYS A 160 -10.72 3.28 -7.20
C LYS A 160 -9.53 4.22 -7.45
N PRO A 161 -8.29 3.70 -7.49
CA PRO A 161 -7.13 4.50 -7.90
C PRO A 161 -7.29 4.94 -9.36
N LEU A 162 -6.60 6.00 -9.75
CA LEU A 162 -6.58 6.48 -11.13
C LEU A 162 -5.88 5.45 -12.02
N ASP A 163 -6.57 4.93 -13.02
CA ASP A 163 -5.99 4.03 -14.02
C ASP A 163 -5.61 4.85 -15.28
N PRO A 164 -4.33 5.12 -15.51
CA PRO A 164 -3.91 6.06 -16.52
C PRO A 164 -4.09 5.47 -17.93
N ARG A 165 -4.74 6.24 -18.81
CA ARG A 165 -4.85 5.90 -20.22
C ARG A 165 -3.55 6.23 -20.95
N CYS A 166 -2.50 5.44 -20.72
CA CYS A 166 -1.22 5.50 -21.45
C CYS A 166 -1.50 5.38 -22.96
N PRO A 167 -1.52 6.50 -23.71
CA PRO A 167 -0.39 7.42 -23.78
C PRO A 167 -0.58 8.80 -23.14
N ASN A 168 -1.76 9.13 -22.63
CA ASN A 168 -2.11 10.48 -22.16
C ASN A 168 -1.61 10.79 -20.74
N PHE A 169 -0.89 9.86 -20.10
CA PHE A 169 -0.29 10.13 -18.79
C PHE A 169 0.65 11.32 -18.89
N GLY A 170 0.48 12.33 -18.04
CA GLY A 170 1.16 13.62 -18.13
C GLY A 170 0.35 14.70 -18.84
N THR A 171 -0.76 14.36 -19.50
CA THR A 171 -1.68 15.31 -20.13
C THR A 171 -3.13 14.93 -19.85
N LEU A 172 -3.38 14.18 -18.78
CA LEU A 172 -4.72 13.69 -18.46
C LEU A 172 -5.63 14.86 -18.07
N PRO A 173 -6.71 15.11 -18.82
CA PRO A 173 -7.72 16.09 -18.42
C PRO A 173 -8.63 15.43 -17.39
N LEU A 174 -8.27 15.55 -16.11
CA LEU A 174 -9.08 15.03 -15.00
C LEU A 174 -10.13 16.05 -14.59
N LYS A 175 -11.38 15.59 -14.41
CA LYS A 175 -12.40 16.43 -13.77
C LYS A 175 -12.09 16.59 -12.28
N LYS A 176 -12.53 17.70 -11.68
CA LYS A 176 -12.33 17.98 -10.25
C LYS A 176 -12.81 16.83 -9.36
N GLU A 177 -13.97 16.26 -9.66
CA GLU A 177 -14.56 15.11 -8.95
C GLU A 177 -13.68 13.85 -9.04
N GLU A 178 -13.07 13.59 -10.21
CA GLU A 178 -12.16 12.45 -10.38
C GLU A 178 -10.88 12.66 -9.57
N LEU A 179 -10.38 13.89 -9.55
CA LEU A 179 -9.17 14.28 -8.83
C LEU A 179 -9.33 14.12 -7.31
N GLU A 180 -10.44 14.58 -6.75
CA GLU A 180 -10.72 14.48 -5.30
C GLU A 180 -10.80 13.02 -4.83
N ASN A 181 -11.28 12.10 -5.67
CA ASN A 181 -11.41 10.68 -5.32
C ASN A 181 -10.09 9.91 -5.30
N VAL A 182 -9.06 10.41 -5.98
CA VAL A 182 -7.76 9.74 -6.13
C VAL A 182 -6.63 10.50 -5.44
N ARG A 183 -6.86 11.74 -5.00
CA ARG A 183 -5.87 12.54 -4.28
C ARG A 183 -5.60 11.94 -2.89
N LEU A 184 -4.36 12.05 -2.43
CA LEU A 184 -3.98 11.65 -1.07
C LEU A 184 -4.60 12.61 -0.04
N ASN A 185 -5.00 12.08 1.11
CA ASN A 185 -5.66 12.85 2.17
C ASN A 185 -4.67 13.77 2.89
N ASP A 186 -3.44 13.29 3.12
CA ASP A 186 -2.39 14.09 3.77
C ASP A 186 -1.47 14.74 2.73
N PRO A 187 -1.27 16.06 2.79
CA PRO A 187 -0.35 16.74 1.90
C PRO A 187 1.08 16.32 2.25
N PHE A 188 1.64 15.38 1.48
CA PHE A 188 3.07 15.41 1.19
C PHE A 188 3.38 16.79 0.56
N PRO A 189 4.59 17.35 0.69
CA PRO A 189 4.90 18.74 0.31
C PRO A 189 4.45 19.18 -1.10
N VAL A 190 4.20 18.21 -2.00
CA VAL A 190 3.54 18.42 -3.29
C VAL A 190 2.29 17.52 -3.37
N PRO A 191 1.13 17.99 -3.86
CA PRO A 191 -0.06 17.17 -4.04
C PRO A 191 0.21 15.89 -4.83
N ARG A 192 -0.34 14.76 -4.38
CA ARG A 192 -0.15 13.45 -5.01
C ARG A 192 -1.49 12.77 -5.29
N LEU A 193 -1.50 11.94 -6.33
CA LEU A 193 -2.60 11.10 -6.74
C LEU A 193 -2.23 9.63 -6.64
N TRP A 194 -3.20 8.81 -6.25
CA TRP A 194 -3.15 7.37 -6.36
C TRP A 194 -3.34 6.94 -7.80
N VAL A 195 -2.31 6.30 -8.35
CA VAL A 195 -2.27 5.82 -9.73
C VAL A 195 -2.04 4.31 -9.74
N ARG A 196 -2.75 3.60 -10.62
CA ARG A 196 -2.49 2.19 -10.89
C ARG A 196 -1.29 2.07 -11.82
N ALA A 197 -0.26 1.39 -11.37
CA ALA A 197 0.93 1.05 -12.13
C ALA A 197 0.63 -0.05 -13.17
N TYR A 198 1.49 -0.15 -14.18
CA TYR A 198 1.37 -1.13 -15.27
C TYR A 198 1.40 -2.59 -14.79
N ASN A 199 2.08 -2.86 -13.68
CA ASN A 199 2.12 -4.18 -13.05
C ASN A 199 0.89 -4.48 -12.17
N GLY A 200 -0.08 -3.56 -12.11
CA GLY A 200 -1.30 -3.69 -11.32
C GLY A 200 -1.20 -3.20 -9.88
N GLU A 201 -0.02 -2.78 -9.41
CA GLU A 201 0.19 -2.18 -8.09
C GLU A 201 -0.34 -0.74 -8.04
N ASN A 202 -0.63 -0.22 -6.85
CA ASN A 202 -1.04 1.17 -6.67
C ASN A 202 0.13 1.98 -6.13
N ILE A 203 0.37 3.14 -6.72
CA ILE A 203 1.50 4.03 -6.43
C ILE A 203 1.02 5.46 -6.28
N ALA A 204 1.70 6.26 -5.45
CA ALA A 204 1.41 7.66 -5.27
C ALA A 204 2.35 8.52 -6.14
N ILE A 205 1.78 9.29 -7.08
CA ILE A 205 2.53 10.14 -8.02
C ILE A 205 2.17 11.60 -7.82
N GLN A 206 3.12 12.52 -7.99
CA GLN A 206 2.83 13.96 -7.94
C GLN A 206 1.80 14.35 -9.01
N GLU A 207 0.81 15.13 -8.60
CA GLU A 207 -0.36 15.47 -9.42
C GLU A 207 0.01 16.22 -10.70
N ASN A 208 0.93 17.18 -10.62
CA ASN A 208 1.41 17.96 -11.76
C ASN A 208 2.06 17.06 -12.83
N LEU A 209 2.74 15.99 -12.44
CA LEU A 209 3.38 15.05 -13.38
C LEU A 209 2.38 14.10 -14.05
N VAL A 210 1.18 13.96 -13.50
CA VAL A 210 0.09 13.15 -14.07
C VAL A 210 -0.77 13.97 -15.03
N THR A 211 -1.03 15.22 -14.66
CA THR A 211 -2.01 16.09 -15.35
C THR A 211 -1.36 17.08 -16.31
N ASN A 212 -0.12 17.49 -16.06
CA ASN A 212 0.53 18.55 -16.82
C ASN A 212 2.06 18.42 -16.92
N ALA A 213 2.54 17.30 -17.43
CA ALA A 213 3.94 17.04 -17.72
C ALA A 213 4.56 17.99 -18.78
N LEU A 214 3.75 18.79 -19.48
CA LEU A 214 4.23 19.85 -20.38
C LEU A 214 4.83 21.04 -19.62
N GLU A 215 4.61 21.15 -18.30
CA GLU A 215 5.22 22.18 -17.45
C GLU A 215 6.56 21.76 -16.84
N VAL A 216 7.04 20.54 -17.12
CA VAL A 216 8.38 20.10 -16.73
C VAL A 216 9.41 21.11 -17.23
N SER A 217 10.25 21.60 -16.32
CA SER A 217 11.12 22.77 -16.54
C SER A 217 12.60 22.52 -16.27
N ASN A 218 12.95 21.38 -15.67
CA ASN A 218 14.32 21.04 -15.28
C ASN A 218 14.59 19.53 -15.36
N ASP A 219 15.87 19.15 -15.25
CA ASP A 219 16.34 17.76 -15.36
C ASP A 219 15.73 16.85 -14.29
N GLU A 220 15.53 17.37 -13.08
CA GLU A 220 14.95 16.62 -11.97
C GLU A 220 13.48 16.32 -12.25
N GLU A 221 12.66 17.32 -12.55
CA GLU A 221 11.25 17.15 -12.92
C GLU A 221 11.07 16.22 -14.12
N LEU A 222 11.96 16.31 -15.12
CA LEU A 222 11.95 15.42 -16.28
C LEU A 222 12.22 13.98 -15.86
N LEU A 223 13.20 13.76 -14.99
CA LEU A 223 13.50 12.44 -14.46
C LEU A 223 12.33 11.88 -13.63
N PHE A 224 11.75 12.70 -12.74
CA PHE A 224 10.56 12.33 -11.98
C PHE A 224 9.41 11.91 -12.90
N PHE A 225 9.14 12.70 -13.93
CA PHE A 225 8.09 12.39 -14.90
C PHE A 225 8.36 11.07 -15.65
N LEU A 226 9.58 10.87 -16.17
CA LEU A 226 9.93 9.64 -16.91
C LEU A 226 9.88 8.38 -16.04
N VAL A 227 10.31 8.47 -14.78
CA VAL A 227 10.20 7.40 -13.79
C VAL A 227 8.73 7.04 -13.58
N ASN A 228 7.90 8.04 -13.27
CA ASN A 228 6.48 7.86 -13.01
C ASN A 228 5.73 7.32 -14.23
N TYR A 229 6.03 7.84 -15.42
CA TYR A 229 5.50 7.34 -16.68
C TYR A 229 5.89 5.85 -16.90
N SER A 230 7.12 5.46 -16.59
CA SER A 230 7.56 4.06 -16.68
C SER A 230 6.91 3.12 -15.67
N MET A 231 6.52 3.64 -14.49
CA MET A 231 5.75 2.88 -13.50
C MET A 231 4.29 2.73 -13.94
N ALA A 232 3.64 3.83 -14.33
CA ALA A 232 2.25 3.89 -14.76
C ALA A 232 2.01 3.12 -16.07
N CYS A 233 2.87 3.33 -17.07
CA CYS A 233 2.63 2.89 -18.45
C CYS A 233 3.48 1.71 -18.91
N GLY A 234 4.46 1.27 -18.12
CA GLY A 234 5.38 0.20 -18.52
C GLY A 234 6.29 0.57 -19.70
N ARG A 235 6.33 1.85 -20.09
CA ARG A 235 7.09 2.39 -21.22
C ARG A 235 8.08 3.43 -20.71
N LYS A 236 9.27 3.48 -21.29
CA LYS A 236 10.33 4.39 -20.83
C LYS A 236 10.10 5.84 -21.23
N VAL A 237 9.50 6.06 -22.41
CA VAL A 237 9.38 7.37 -23.03
C VAL A 237 7.93 7.57 -23.49
N PRO A 238 7.30 8.70 -23.14
CA PRO A 238 5.98 9.03 -23.66
C PRO A 238 6.04 9.36 -25.15
N PRO A 239 4.95 9.10 -25.91
CA PRO A 239 4.93 9.42 -27.34
C PRO A 239 5.03 10.93 -27.61
N PHE A 240 4.72 11.77 -26.63
CA PHE A 240 4.84 13.22 -26.72
C PHE A 240 6.14 13.76 -26.09
N PHE A 241 7.13 12.90 -25.79
CA PHE A 241 8.37 13.31 -25.11
C PHE A 241 9.08 14.50 -25.77
N GLU A 242 9.19 14.48 -27.10
CA GLU A 242 9.81 15.55 -27.88
C GLU A 242 9.01 16.87 -27.82
N ASN A 243 7.73 16.82 -27.47
CA ASN A 243 6.86 18.00 -27.35
C ASN A 243 6.91 18.62 -25.95
N ILE A 244 7.69 18.06 -25.02
CA ILE A 244 7.88 18.65 -23.69
C ILE A 244 8.79 19.87 -23.88
N PRO A 245 8.34 21.10 -23.53
CA PRO A 245 9.08 22.32 -23.81
C PRO A 245 10.53 22.31 -23.30
N TYR A 246 10.77 21.71 -22.13
CA TYR A 246 12.12 21.56 -21.61
C TYR A 246 13.01 20.68 -22.49
N VAL A 247 12.50 19.52 -22.95
CA VAL A 247 13.22 18.59 -23.83
C VAL A 247 13.54 19.27 -25.15
N GLU A 248 12.54 19.91 -25.76
CA GLU A 248 12.67 20.70 -26.98
C GLU A 248 13.77 21.78 -26.84
N SER A 249 13.76 22.53 -25.74
CA SER A 249 14.76 23.56 -25.46
C SER A 249 16.19 23.00 -25.30
N GLN A 250 16.34 21.83 -24.69
CA GLN A 250 17.65 21.19 -24.50
C GLN A 250 18.20 20.66 -25.82
N ALA A 251 17.35 20.08 -26.67
CA ALA A 251 17.72 19.66 -28.01
C ALA A 251 18.22 20.86 -28.85
N PHE A 252 17.51 22.00 -28.76
CA PHE A 252 17.93 23.24 -29.40
C PHE A 252 19.28 23.73 -28.87
N ARG A 253 19.46 23.82 -27.54
CA ARG A 253 20.72 24.25 -26.91
C ARG A 253 21.90 23.37 -27.31
N PHE A 254 21.72 22.05 -27.33
CA PHE A 254 22.75 21.11 -27.76
C PHE A 254 23.13 21.30 -29.22
N CYS A 255 22.14 21.50 -30.10
CA CYS A 255 22.39 21.80 -31.51
C CYS A 255 23.28 23.04 -31.67
N VAL A 256 22.93 24.14 -30.99
CA VAL A 256 23.69 25.41 -31.05
C VAL A 256 25.11 25.22 -30.52
N TRP A 257 25.25 24.57 -29.36
CA TRP A 257 26.56 24.30 -28.76
C TRP A 257 27.46 23.49 -29.71
N LYS A 258 26.93 22.40 -30.28
CA LYS A 258 27.68 21.55 -31.22
C LYS A 258 28.16 22.33 -32.45
N LEU A 259 27.29 23.11 -33.08
CA LEU A 259 27.68 23.91 -34.25
C LEU A 259 28.67 25.02 -33.90
N LYS A 260 28.54 25.66 -32.72
CA LYS A 260 29.53 26.62 -32.22
C LYS A 260 30.89 25.98 -31.98
N THR A 261 30.95 24.76 -31.44
CA THR A 261 32.23 24.02 -31.29
C THR A 261 32.87 23.64 -32.63
N MET A 262 32.09 23.60 -33.70
CA MET A 262 32.57 23.38 -35.07
C MET A 262 32.88 24.71 -35.80
N ASN A 263 32.88 25.85 -35.08
CA ASN A 263 33.08 27.20 -35.60
C ASN A 263 32.08 27.60 -36.70
N ASP A 264 30.84 27.10 -36.65
CA ASP A 264 29.79 27.51 -37.60
C ASP A 264 29.17 28.85 -37.16
N PRO A 265 29.36 29.94 -37.92
CA PRO A 265 28.82 31.26 -37.57
C PRO A 265 27.28 31.33 -37.68
N GLN A 266 26.64 30.35 -38.33
CA GLN A 266 25.19 30.27 -38.52
C GLN A 266 24.53 29.25 -37.59
N ALA A 267 25.23 28.81 -36.53
CA ALA A 267 24.76 27.79 -35.59
C ALA A 267 23.32 27.99 -35.10
N GLU A 268 22.99 29.21 -34.63
CA GLU A 268 21.66 29.53 -34.10
C GLU A 268 20.59 29.46 -35.19
N SER A 269 20.82 30.07 -36.36
CA SER A 269 19.88 30.07 -37.49
C SER A 269 19.59 28.66 -38.00
N LYS A 270 20.63 27.83 -38.19
CA LYS A 270 20.48 26.45 -38.66
C LYS A 270 19.71 25.57 -37.68
N CYS A 271 19.94 25.76 -36.38
CA CYS A 271 19.19 25.04 -35.36
C CYS A 271 17.74 25.51 -35.27
N TYR A 272 17.46 26.80 -35.46
CA TYR A 272 16.10 27.34 -35.52
C TYR A 272 15.32 26.83 -36.74
N GLU A 273 15.94 26.79 -37.92
CA GLU A 273 15.32 26.25 -39.13
C GLU A 273 14.96 24.77 -38.95
N LYS A 274 15.91 23.97 -38.46
CA LYS A 274 15.70 22.55 -38.18
C LYS A 274 14.58 22.29 -37.16
N HIS A 275 14.52 23.13 -36.13
CA HIS A 275 13.48 23.08 -35.10
C HIS A 275 12.10 23.41 -35.66
N ASN A 276 12.01 24.40 -36.55
CA ASN A 276 10.77 24.79 -37.22
C ASN A 276 10.30 23.75 -38.25
N ASP A 277 11.21 23.05 -38.92
CA ASP A 277 10.87 21.99 -39.87
C ASP A 277 10.29 20.76 -39.14
N LEU A 278 10.88 20.38 -38.00
CA LEU A 278 10.36 19.32 -37.13
C LEU A 278 8.94 19.64 -36.62
N ASN A 279 8.70 20.87 -36.17
CA ASN A 279 7.39 21.32 -35.69
C ASN A 279 6.33 21.44 -36.81
N ARG A 280 6.75 21.44 -38.07
CA ARG A 280 5.87 21.44 -39.25
C ARG A 280 5.67 20.05 -39.87
N GLY A 281 6.26 19.00 -39.30
CA GLY A 281 6.13 17.62 -39.78
C GLY A 281 6.74 17.40 -41.18
N LYS A 282 7.79 18.15 -41.53
CA LYS A 282 8.55 17.98 -42.77
C LYS A 282 9.77 17.09 -42.58
#